data_AF-A0AAJ0DPW0-F1
#
_entry.id   AF-A0AAJ0DPW0-F1
#
_cell.length_a   1.000
_cell.length_b   1.000
_cell.length_c   1.000
_cell.angle_alpha   90.00
_cell.angle_beta   90.00
_cell.angle_gamma   90.00
#
_symmetry.space_group_name_H-M   'P 1'
#
loop_
_entity.id
_entity.type
_entity.pdbx_description
1 polymer ?
#
loop_
_entity_poly.entity_id
_entity_poly.type
_entity_poly.pdbx_seq_one_letter_code
_entity_poly.pdbx_strand_id
1 'polypeptide(L)'
;MIPHLGRLVLGLSLSFWAALVAADNSTFYNPVLPGWHSDPSCVHVDGTFYCVTSSFITFPGLPIYASQDLLNWKLIRQQEGFYAATIRHHDGEFWLVCEYLGLPDGMLGTVFKTSDPFDAASWSDPYTFLTPNGDLDLFWDDDGKMYIPGGGHVLLDVDLETGTVVNNTFLWAGTGGVWPEGPHIYRQDGWYYISAAEGGTETGHYQVMARSSSLTGPYEPCPYNPVLTNKDTDEYFQTIGHADLFQDSEENWWGIALATRSGPEWRIYPMGRETVLYPVTWREGEWPLLEPVRGKMSGWQMPPASRDLPGDGPFNSDPDAYDFTTLSSIPRNLIHWRVPAEGAFSIDSSRGLRIVPSRANLTGDNVDLDGRSGLSQRLYPNKQIKYEVRI
;
A
#
# COMPACT_ATOMS: atom_id res chain seq x y z
N MET A 1 68.12 17.42 -46.51
CA MET A 1 66.68 17.19 -46.78
C MET A 1 66.08 16.52 -45.54
N ILE A 2 65.36 17.31 -44.72
CA ILE A 2 64.01 17.08 -44.13
C ILE A 2 63.65 15.63 -43.67
N PRO A 3 63.02 15.37 -42.50
CA PRO A 3 63.23 15.88 -41.12
C PRO A 3 62.93 14.82 -40.00
N HIS A 4 63.02 15.28 -38.74
CA HIS A 4 62.36 14.89 -37.45
C HIS A 4 61.36 13.73 -37.31
N LEU A 5 61.43 13.03 -36.16
CA LEU A 5 60.39 12.92 -35.10
C LEU A 5 60.98 12.04 -33.95
N GLY A 6 61.04 12.42 -32.66
CA GLY A 6 60.03 13.08 -31.85
C GLY A 6 59.12 12.05 -31.18
N ARG A 7 59.62 11.27 -30.21
CA ARG A 7 58.78 10.33 -29.41
C ARG A 7 57.89 11.15 -28.47
N LEU A 8 56.64 11.34 -28.88
CA LEU A 8 55.57 11.88 -28.04
C LEU A 8 54.93 10.71 -27.28
N VAL A 9 55.02 10.72 -25.96
CA VAL A 9 54.21 9.85 -25.09
C VAL A 9 52.81 10.46 -25.05
N LEU A 10 51.87 9.87 -25.78
CA LEU A 10 50.45 10.19 -25.64
C LEU A 10 49.94 9.54 -24.36
N GLY A 11 49.75 10.35 -23.32
CA GLY A 11 48.86 10.01 -22.22
C GLY A 11 47.43 9.98 -22.74
N LEU A 12 46.82 8.79 -22.77
CA LEU A 12 45.37 8.63 -22.94
C LEU A 12 44.69 9.13 -21.67
N SER A 13 44.32 10.40 -21.62
CA SER A 13 43.31 10.89 -20.69
C SER A 13 41.96 10.39 -21.20
N LEU A 14 41.48 9.27 -20.65
CA LEU A 14 40.07 8.89 -20.75
C LEU A 14 39.26 9.90 -19.93
N SER A 15 38.78 10.94 -20.61
CA SER A 15 37.75 11.82 -20.07
C SER A 15 36.43 11.07 -20.06
N PHE A 16 36.10 10.42 -18.95
CA PHE A 16 34.75 9.95 -18.67
C PHE A 16 33.85 11.18 -18.54
N TRP A 17 33.20 11.57 -19.64
CA TRP A 17 32.01 12.40 -19.58
C TRP A 17 30.87 11.50 -19.13
N ALA A 18 30.62 11.44 -17.82
CA ALA A 18 29.31 11.05 -17.33
C ALA A 18 28.32 12.11 -17.83
N ALA A 19 27.60 11.81 -18.90
CA ALA A 19 26.44 12.58 -19.27
C ALA A 19 25.44 12.41 -18.12
N LEU A 20 25.26 13.45 -17.29
CA LEU A 20 24.04 13.60 -16.54
C LEU A 20 22.93 13.72 -17.60
N VAL A 21 22.27 12.61 -17.90
CA VAL A 21 20.92 12.68 -18.45
C VAL A 21 20.12 13.32 -17.32
N ALA A 22 19.77 14.59 -17.48
CA ALA A 22 18.75 15.18 -16.63
C ALA A 22 17.50 14.33 -16.85
N ALA A 23 17.11 13.52 -15.87
CA ALA A 23 15.84 12.84 -15.90
C ALA A 23 14.77 13.92 -16.11
N ASP A 24 13.94 13.78 -17.14
CA ASP A 24 12.86 14.73 -17.37
C ASP A 24 11.91 14.64 -16.18
N ASN A 25 11.68 15.76 -15.51
CA ASN A 25 10.73 15.79 -14.41
C ASN A 25 9.30 15.88 -14.95
N SER A 26 8.39 15.17 -14.30
CA SER A 26 6.96 15.25 -14.60
C SER A 26 6.19 15.86 -13.42
N THR A 27 4.90 16.10 -13.62
CA THR A 27 3.99 16.64 -12.61
C THR A 27 2.74 15.78 -12.53
N PHE A 28 2.31 15.44 -11.32
CA PHE A 28 1.08 14.72 -11.04
C PHE A 28 0.34 15.31 -9.83
N TYR A 29 -0.88 14.81 -9.57
CA TYR A 29 -1.71 15.29 -8.48
C TYR A 29 -2.07 14.16 -7.52
N ASN A 30 -1.97 14.46 -6.23
CA ASN A 30 -2.45 13.59 -5.16
C ASN A 30 -3.92 13.89 -4.82
N PRO A 31 -4.65 12.91 -4.23
CA PRO A 31 -4.22 11.54 -3.99
C PRO A 31 -4.29 10.67 -5.27
N VAL A 32 -3.43 9.65 -5.38
CA VAL A 32 -3.42 8.71 -6.52
C VAL A 32 -4.52 7.63 -6.40
N LEU A 33 -4.88 7.25 -5.17
CA LEU A 33 -6.13 6.54 -4.88
C LEU A 33 -6.98 7.39 -3.92
N PRO A 34 -7.92 8.19 -4.46
CA PRO A 34 -8.84 8.97 -3.63
C PRO A 34 -9.89 8.11 -2.96
N GLY A 35 -10.45 8.63 -1.87
CA GLY A 35 -11.41 7.90 -1.04
C GLY A 35 -10.72 7.01 -0.02
N TRP A 36 -11.50 6.17 0.65
CA TRP A 36 -10.99 5.36 1.74
C TRP A 36 -10.07 4.24 1.25
N HIS A 37 -8.77 4.53 1.21
CA HIS A 37 -7.67 3.70 0.70
C HIS A 37 -6.49 3.87 1.66
N SER A 38 -6.67 3.34 2.86
CA SER A 38 -5.71 3.47 3.95
C SER A 38 -4.60 2.42 3.86
N ASP A 39 -3.49 2.68 4.56
CA ASP A 39 -2.42 1.73 4.81
C ASP A 39 -1.91 1.07 3.50
N PRO A 40 -1.47 1.87 2.51
CA PRO A 40 -1.10 1.37 1.20
C PRO A 40 0.25 0.66 1.23
N SER A 41 0.31 -0.52 0.61
CA SER A 41 1.56 -1.19 0.29
C SER A 41 1.60 -1.53 -1.18
N CYS A 42 2.76 -1.37 -1.81
CA CYS A 42 2.92 -1.55 -3.25
C CYS A 42 4.17 -2.32 -3.65
N VAL A 43 4.07 -3.03 -4.77
CA VAL A 43 5.19 -3.69 -5.44
C VAL A 43 5.11 -3.47 -6.94
N HIS A 44 6.26 -3.37 -7.60
CA HIS A 44 6.36 -3.27 -9.05
C HIS A 44 6.90 -4.58 -9.63
N VAL A 45 6.18 -5.16 -10.60
CA VAL A 45 6.52 -6.43 -11.25
C VAL A 45 6.22 -6.30 -12.74
N ASP A 46 7.22 -6.55 -13.58
CA ASP A 46 7.09 -6.61 -15.06
C ASP A 46 6.32 -5.42 -15.68
N GLY A 47 6.67 -4.20 -15.26
CA GLY A 47 6.06 -2.96 -15.78
C GLY A 47 4.69 -2.62 -15.20
N THR A 48 4.22 -3.38 -14.19
CA THR A 48 2.94 -3.14 -13.51
C THR A 48 3.15 -2.95 -12.02
N PHE A 49 2.56 -1.90 -11.48
CA PHE A 49 2.49 -1.61 -10.05
C PHE A 49 1.22 -2.24 -9.47
N TYR A 50 1.36 -2.93 -8.35
CA TYR A 50 0.26 -3.53 -7.60
C TYR A 50 0.23 -2.92 -6.21
N CYS A 51 -0.93 -2.41 -5.79
CA CYS A 51 -1.10 -1.79 -4.49
C CYS A 51 -2.29 -2.37 -3.74
N VAL A 52 -2.09 -2.77 -2.50
CA VAL A 52 -3.16 -3.18 -1.58
C VAL A 52 -3.46 -2.07 -0.58
N THR A 53 -4.71 -1.99 -0.11
CA THR A 53 -5.12 -1.06 0.94
C THR A 53 -5.99 -1.78 1.95
N SER A 54 -6.01 -1.32 3.21
CA SER A 54 -6.84 -1.92 4.25
C SER A 54 -8.34 -1.69 4.00
N SER A 55 -9.19 -2.51 4.61
CA SER A 55 -10.64 -2.57 4.33
C SER A 55 -11.53 -2.66 5.56
N PHE A 56 -10.95 -2.81 6.75
CA PHE A 56 -11.60 -3.00 8.04
C PHE A 56 -12.80 -3.92 7.89
N ILE A 57 -13.95 -3.55 8.45
CA ILE A 57 -15.16 -4.36 8.46
C ILE A 57 -15.79 -4.64 7.09
N THR A 58 -15.26 -4.10 5.99
CA THR A 58 -15.89 -4.24 4.67
C THR A 58 -15.49 -5.51 3.95
N PHE A 59 -16.42 -6.05 3.16
CA PHE A 59 -16.24 -7.29 2.42
C PHE A 59 -16.71 -7.13 0.95
N PRO A 60 -16.02 -7.69 -0.04
CA PRO A 60 -14.71 -8.35 0.10
C PRO A 60 -13.63 -7.33 0.48
N GLY A 61 -12.68 -7.78 1.31
CA GLY A 61 -11.62 -6.98 1.91
C GLY A 61 -10.39 -6.82 1.02
N LEU A 62 -9.32 -6.21 1.54
CA LEU A 62 -8.01 -6.00 0.91
C LEU A 62 -8.06 -5.79 -0.62
N PRO A 63 -8.66 -4.69 -1.10
CA PRO A 63 -8.66 -4.41 -2.52
C PRO A 63 -7.23 -4.21 -3.04
N ILE A 64 -6.91 -4.95 -4.09
CA ILE A 64 -5.66 -4.90 -4.84
C ILE A 64 -5.92 -4.14 -6.14
N TYR A 65 -5.14 -3.09 -6.35
CA TYR A 65 -5.17 -2.25 -7.53
C TYR A 65 -3.94 -2.51 -8.39
N ALA A 66 -4.10 -2.53 -9.71
CA ALA A 66 -3.00 -2.57 -10.66
C ALA A 66 -2.93 -1.26 -11.46
N SER A 67 -1.72 -0.81 -11.77
CA SER A 67 -1.47 0.35 -12.63
C SER A 67 -0.19 0.15 -13.44
N GLN A 68 -0.13 0.70 -14.64
CA GLN A 68 1.11 0.77 -15.43
C GLN A 68 1.71 2.20 -15.44
N ASP A 69 1.02 3.16 -14.82
CA ASP A 69 1.36 4.58 -14.91
C ASP A 69 1.26 5.33 -13.58
N LEU A 70 1.07 4.61 -12.46
CA LEU A 70 0.90 5.14 -11.11
C LEU A 70 -0.29 6.08 -10.90
N LEU A 71 -1.16 6.28 -11.89
CA LEU A 71 -2.29 7.22 -11.86
C LEU A 71 -3.63 6.54 -12.15
N ASN A 72 -3.68 5.71 -13.18
CA ASN A 72 -4.82 4.90 -13.56
C ASN A 72 -4.72 3.55 -12.85
N TRP A 73 -5.45 3.44 -11.75
CA TRP A 73 -5.45 2.25 -10.91
C TRP A 73 -6.73 1.45 -11.13
N LYS A 74 -6.62 0.25 -11.72
CA LYS A 74 -7.73 -0.69 -11.89
C LYS A 74 -7.85 -1.56 -10.63
N LEU A 75 -9.05 -1.67 -10.08
CA LEU A 75 -9.34 -2.68 -9.05
C LEU A 75 -9.32 -4.07 -9.69
N ILE A 76 -8.34 -4.91 -9.36
CA ILE A 76 -8.20 -6.24 -9.96
C ILE A 76 -8.73 -7.34 -9.05
N ARG A 77 -8.64 -7.14 -7.72
CA ARG A 77 -9.02 -8.17 -6.75
C ARG A 77 -9.40 -7.57 -5.40
N GLN A 78 -10.09 -8.36 -4.60
CA GLN A 78 -10.35 -8.17 -3.17
C GLN A 78 -10.20 -9.53 -2.47
N GLN A 79 -9.62 -9.55 -1.26
CA GLN A 79 -9.40 -10.75 -0.43
C GLN A 79 -10.33 -10.84 0.77
N GLU A 80 -10.08 -11.84 1.62
CA GLU A 80 -10.43 -11.82 3.02
C GLU A 80 -9.31 -11.14 3.82
N GLY A 81 -9.65 -10.13 4.63
CA GLY A 81 -8.68 -9.39 5.45
C GLY A 81 -9.20 -7.99 5.82
N PHE A 82 -8.74 -7.45 6.94
CA PHE A 82 -9.39 -6.29 7.58
C PHE A 82 -8.41 -5.14 7.83
N TYR A 83 -7.19 -5.38 8.31
CA TYR A 83 -6.29 -4.29 8.74
C TYR A 83 -5.18 -3.98 7.72
N ALA A 84 -4.08 -3.36 8.17
CA ALA A 84 -2.95 -3.03 7.32
C ALA A 84 -2.49 -4.31 6.61
N ALA A 85 -2.16 -4.17 5.33
CA ALA A 85 -1.77 -5.30 4.52
C ALA A 85 -0.57 -4.93 3.68
N THR A 86 0.33 -5.89 3.52
CA THR A 86 1.54 -5.71 2.75
C THR A 86 1.57 -6.67 1.59
N ILE A 87 1.84 -6.16 0.38
CA ILE A 87 2.05 -6.95 -0.82
C ILE A 87 3.53 -6.91 -1.22
N ARG A 88 4.08 -8.09 -1.49
CA ARG A 88 5.46 -8.30 -1.98
C ARG A 88 5.45 -9.27 -3.14
N HIS A 89 6.53 -9.28 -3.91
CA HIS A 89 6.75 -10.26 -4.95
C HIS A 89 8.11 -10.92 -4.74
N HIS A 90 8.13 -12.25 -4.72
CA HIS A 90 9.33 -13.04 -4.49
C HIS A 90 9.21 -14.37 -5.22
N ASP A 91 10.28 -14.77 -5.92
CA ASP A 91 10.38 -16.03 -6.66
C ASP A 91 9.19 -16.33 -7.60
N GLY A 92 8.67 -15.30 -8.27
CA GLY A 92 7.59 -15.41 -9.25
C GLY A 92 6.18 -15.50 -8.64
N GLU A 93 6.06 -15.30 -7.33
CA GLU A 93 4.77 -15.24 -6.64
C GLU A 93 4.56 -13.86 -5.99
N PHE A 94 3.32 -13.40 -6.00
CA PHE A 94 2.83 -12.34 -5.13
C PHE A 94 2.46 -12.94 -3.78
N TRP A 95 2.89 -12.25 -2.73
CA TRP A 95 2.60 -12.60 -1.36
C TRP A 95 1.87 -11.44 -0.71
N LEU A 96 0.80 -11.74 0.01
CA LEU A 96 0.00 -10.77 0.72
C LEU A 96 -0.11 -11.19 2.16
N VAL A 97 0.32 -10.33 3.09
CA VAL A 97 0.15 -10.52 4.53
C VAL A 97 -0.80 -9.48 5.09
N CYS A 98 -1.63 -9.88 6.06
CA CYS A 98 -2.44 -8.98 6.87
C CYS A 98 -2.82 -9.65 8.20
N GLU A 99 -3.59 -8.94 9.02
CA GLU A 99 -4.09 -9.45 10.29
C GLU A 99 -5.60 -9.24 10.51
N TYR A 100 -6.16 -10.10 11.35
CA TYR A 100 -7.51 -10.03 11.88
C TYR A 100 -7.45 -9.69 13.36
N LEU A 101 -8.05 -8.57 13.73
CA LEU A 101 -8.14 -8.11 15.12
C LEU A 101 -9.44 -8.58 15.79
N GLY A 102 -9.40 -8.70 17.12
CA GLY A 102 -10.59 -8.88 17.94
C GLY A 102 -11.13 -10.31 18.01
N LEU A 103 -10.31 -11.32 17.68
CA LEU A 103 -10.66 -12.72 17.93
C LEU A 103 -10.41 -13.07 19.41
N PRO A 104 -11.14 -14.04 19.99
CA PRO A 104 -10.98 -14.45 21.39
C PRO A 104 -9.55 -14.89 21.74
N ASP A 105 -8.87 -15.52 20.79
CA ASP A 105 -7.53 -16.10 20.96
C ASP A 105 -6.40 -15.12 20.60
N GLY A 106 -6.73 -13.85 20.34
CA GLY A 106 -5.79 -12.80 19.99
C GLY A 106 -5.92 -12.35 18.54
N MET A 107 -4.79 -11.95 17.95
CA MET A 107 -4.74 -11.51 16.56
C MET A 107 -4.28 -12.65 15.67
N LEU A 108 -4.96 -12.82 14.54
CA LEU A 108 -4.65 -13.85 13.56
C LEU A 108 -3.97 -13.21 12.36
N GLY A 109 -2.70 -13.53 12.14
CA GLY A 109 -1.97 -13.21 10.92
C GLY A 109 -2.34 -14.18 9.81
N THR A 110 -2.47 -13.66 8.59
CA THR A 110 -2.77 -14.43 7.39
C THR A 110 -1.80 -14.10 6.28
N VAL A 111 -1.29 -15.11 5.57
CA VAL A 111 -0.49 -14.96 4.35
C VAL A 111 -1.17 -15.67 3.19
N PHE A 112 -1.38 -14.96 2.10
CA PHE A 112 -1.88 -15.50 0.83
C PHE A 112 -0.79 -15.43 -0.23
N LYS A 113 -0.81 -16.36 -1.18
CA LYS A 113 0.13 -16.38 -2.32
C LYS A 113 -0.59 -16.57 -3.64
N THR A 114 0.01 -16.07 -4.72
CA THR A 114 -0.42 -16.38 -6.08
C THR A 114 0.71 -16.16 -7.08
N SER A 115 0.67 -16.85 -8.22
CA SER A 115 1.48 -16.51 -9.40
C SER A 115 0.76 -15.57 -10.38
N ASP A 116 -0.55 -15.37 -10.22
CA ASP A 116 -1.35 -14.49 -11.08
C ASP A 116 -2.34 -13.66 -10.22
N PRO A 117 -2.07 -12.36 -9.98
CA PRO A 117 -2.93 -11.53 -9.14
C PRO A 117 -4.29 -11.19 -9.78
N PHE A 118 -4.47 -11.44 -11.09
CA PHE A 118 -5.73 -11.18 -11.81
C PHE A 118 -6.70 -12.35 -11.77
N ASP A 119 -6.20 -13.59 -11.68
CA ASP A 119 -7.05 -14.77 -11.53
C ASP A 119 -7.46 -14.92 -10.06
N ALA A 120 -8.75 -15.09 -9.78
CA ALA A 120 -9.20 -15.31 -8.42
C ALA A 120 -8.89 -16.73 -7.92
N ALA A 121 -8.83 -17.71 -8.83
CA ALA A 121 -8.62 -19.12 -8.52
C ALA A 121 -7.15 -19.50 -8.34
N SER A 122 -6.22 -18.63 -8.71
CA SER A 122 -4.78 -18.84 -8.58
C SER A 122 -4.25 -18.63 -7.17
N TRP A 123 -5.02 -17.95 -6.31
CA TRP A 123 -4.57 -17.63 -4.97
C TRP A 123 -4.81 -18.78 -4.00
N SER A 124 -3.87 -18.94 -3.08
CA SER A 124 -3.94 -19.93 -2.03
C SER A 124 -5.07 -19.62 -1.03
N ASP A 125 -5.50 -20.66 -0.31
CA ASP A 125 -6.06 -20.48 1.02
C ASP A 125 -5.03 -19.77 1.93
N PRO A 126 -5.44 -19.06 3.00
CA PRO A 126 -4.50 -18.37 3.86
C PRO A 126 -3.70 -19.36 4.71
N TYR A 127 -2.38 -19.16 4.75
CA TYR A 127 -1.57 -19.63 5.87
C TYR A 127 -1.90 -18.77 7.09
N THR A 128 -2.17 -19.40 8.23
CA THR A 128 -2.63 -18.69 9.43
C THR A 128 -1.70 -18.92 10.61
N PHE A 129 -1.47 -17.88 11.41
CA PHE A 129 -0.70 -17.97 12.65
C PHE A 129 -1.22 -16.95 13.66
N LEU A 130 -1.16 -17.28 14.95
CA LEU A 130 -1.43 -16.29 16.00
C LEU A 130 -0.23 -15.36 16.13
N THR A 131 -0.47 -14.05 16.03
CA THR A 131 0.59 -13.06 16.11
C THR A 131 0.40 -12.14 17.32
N PRO A 132 1.49 -11.80 18.04
CA PRO A 132 1.45 -10.82 19.11
C PRO A 132 1.40 -9.37 18.61
N ASN A 133 1.72 -9.13 17.33
CA ASN A 133 1.90 -7.79 16.74
C ASN A 133 1.16 -7.69 15.39
N GLY A 134 0.56 -6.53 15.09
CA GLY A 134 -0.15 -6.24 13.84
C GLY A 134 0.77 -5.57 12.83
N ASP A 135 0.22 -4.95 11.80
CA ASP A 135 0.96 -4.20 10.78
C ASP A 135 2.12 -5.03 10.21
N LEU A 136 1.78 -6.17 9.63
CA LEU A 136 2.75 -7.15 9.17
C LEU A 136 3.32 -6.80 7.79
N ASP A 137 4.62 -7.05 7.59
CA ASP A 137 5.32 -7.04 6.30
C ASP A 137 5.92 -8.44 6.01
N LEU A 138 6.46 -8.63 4.81
CA LEU A 138 7.23 -9.79 4.38
C LEU A 138 8.60 -9.30 3.88
N PHE A 139 9.67 -9.85 4.46
CA PHE A 139 11.03 -9.54 4.08
C PHE A 139 11.80 -10.83 3.84
N TRP A 140 12.46 -10.94 2.69
CA TRP A 140 13.36 -12.06 2.39
C TRP A 140 14.80 -11.58 2.54
N ASP A 141 15.57 -12.27 3.38
CA ASP A 141 16.99 -11.97 3.58
C ASP A 141 17.88 -12.74 2.60
N ASP A 142 19.15 -12.36 2.53
CA ASP A 142 20.18 -12.96 1.68
C ASP A 142 20.43 -14.45 2.00
N ASP A 143 19.97 -14.94 3.16
CA ASP A 143 19.99 -16.36 3.55
C ASP A 143 18.86 -17.19 2.91
N GLY A 144 17.96 -16.54 2.15
CA GLY A 144 16.80 -17.14 1.51
C GLY A 144 15.60 -17.32 2.43
N LYS A 145 15.68 -16.87 3.68
CA LYS A 145 14.60 -16.99 4.66
C LYS A 145 13.66 -15.79 4.59
N MET A 146 12.36 -16.09 4.71
CA MET A 146 11.32 -15.10 4.91
C MET A 146 11.19 -14.77 6.40
N TYR A 147 11.18 -13.48 6.72
CA TYR A 147 10.86 -12.90 8.01
C TYR A 147 9.62 -12.00 7.88
N ILE A 148 8.91 -11.82 8.99
CA ILE A 148 7.70 -10.99 9.05
C ILE A 148 7.95 -9.84 10.04
N PRO A 149 8.35 -8.65 9.57
CA PRO A 149 8.32 -7.44 10.40
C PRO A 149 6.90 -7.18 10.92
N GLY A 150 6.78 -6.70 12.15
CA GLY A 150 5.48 -6.37 12.75
C GLY A 150 5.57 -5.17 13.69
N GLY A 151 4.43 -4.51 13.90
CA GLY A 151 4.27 -3.31 14.73
C GLY A 151 4.95 -3.44 16.10
N GLY A 152 5.44 -2.33 16.65
CA GLY A 152 6.39 -2.34 17.77
C GLY A 152 7.83 -2.66 17.36
N HIS A 153 8.12 -2.62 16.06
CA HIS A 153 9.45 -2.87 15.47
C HIS A 153 10.01 -4.23 15.87
N VAL A 154 9.20 -5.27 15.68
CA VAL A 154 9.62 -6.66 15.89
C VAL A 154 9.89 -7.35 14.55
N LEU A 155 10.71 -8.40 14.60
CA LEU A 155 10.93 -9.35 13.51
C LEU A 155 10.43 -10.71 13.96
N LEU A 156 9.41 -11.21 13.27
CA LEU A 156 8.87 -12.54 13.50
C LEU A 156 9.52 -13.54 12.55
N ASP A 157 9.86 -14.69 13.12
CA ASP A 157 10.27 -15.89 12.40
C ASP A 157 9.11 -16.87 12.50
N VAL A 158 8.41 -17.11 11.39
CA VAL A 158 7.15 -17.87 11.38
C VAL A 158 7.29 -19.09 10.50
N ASP A 159 6.98 -20.26 11.06
CA ASP A 159 6.75 -21.47 10.28
C ASP A 159 5.30 -21.44 9.78
N LEU A 160 5.13 -21.11 8.50
CA LEU A 160 3.80 -20.99 7.88
C LEU A 160 3.07 -22.33 7.78
N GLU A 161 3.78 -23.46 7.70
CA GLU A 161 3.16 -24.78 7.58
C GLU A 161 2.50 -25.20 8.91
N THR A 162 3.13 -24.86 10.02
CA THR A 162 2.59 -25.15 11.36
C THR A 162 1.82 -24.00 11.98
N GLY A 163 1.91 -22.79 11.41
CA GLY A 163 1.31 -21.57 11.95
C GLY A 163 1.98 -21.09 13.24
N THR A 164 3.24 -21.45 13.47
CA THR A 164 3.96 -21.19 14.73
C THR A 164 4.94 -20.04 14.59
N VAL A 165 4.85 -19.05 15.50
CA VAL A 165 5.88 -18.02 15.67
C VAL A 165 7.05 -18.63 16.45
N VAL A 166 8.16 -18.90 15.75
CA VAL A 166 9.38 -19.51 16.28
C VAL A 166 10.19 -18.50 17.09
N ASN A 167 10.35 -17.28 16.57
CA ASN A 167 11.03 -16.18 17.27
C ASN A 167 10.25 -14.88 17.10
N ASN A 168 10.35 -14.01 18.10
CA ASN A 168 9.88 -12.63 18.07
C ASN A 168 11.01 -11.74 18.60
N THR A 169 11.75 -11.10 17.69
CA THR A 169 12.93 -10.29 18.02
C THR A 169 12.60 -8.81 17.95
N PHE A 170 12.74 -8.10 19.05
CA PHE A 170 12.66 -6.64 19.07
C PHE A 170 13.88 -6.02 18.36
N LEU A 171 13.64 -5.12 17.42
CA LEU A 171 14.68 -4.51 16.57
C LEU A 171 15.07 -3.10 17.03
N TRP A 172 14.08 -2.24 17.30
CA TRP A 172 14.33 -0.82 17.47
C TRP A 172 13.25 -0.13 18.34
N ALA A 173 13.67 0.75 19.26
CA ALA A 173 12.74 1.48 20.12
C ALA A 173 12.00 2.63 19.44
N GLY A 174 12.27 2.91 18.17
CA GLY A 174 11.74 4.08 17.49
C GLY A 174 12.43 5.38 17.92
N THR A 175 11.77 6.50 17.67
CA THR A 175 12.22 7.85 18.03
C THR A 175 11.56 8.40 19.30
N GLY A 176 10.70 7.60 19.94
CA GLY A 176 9.97 7.94 21.16
C GLY A 176 8.52 8.38 20.95
N GLY A 177 8.00 8.27 19.73
CA GLY A 177 6.59 8.47 19.44
C GLY A 177 5.67 7.37 19.98
N VAL A 178 4.37 7.67 20.02
CA VAL A 178 3.34 6.70 20.38
C VAL A 178 2.99 5.82 19.17
N TRP A 179 2.57 4.58 19.43
CA TRP A 179 2.13 3.62 18.42
C TRP A 179 3.13 3.41 17.26
N PRO A 180 4.34 2.88 17.56
CA PRO A 180 5.27 2.44 16.51
C PRO A 180 4.62 1.34 15.68
N GLU A 181 4.34 1.62 14.42
CA GLU A 181 3.47 0.82 13.55
C GLU A 181 3.97 0.79 12.09
N GLY A 182 3.35 0.00 11.22
CA GLY A 182 3.70 -0.13 9.79
C GLY A 182 5.20 -0.32 9.46
N PRO A 183 5.95 -1.25 10.12
CA PRO A 183 7.36 -1.41 9.83
C PRO A 183 7.61 -2.14 8.51
N HIS A 184 8.43 -1.55 7.65
CA HIS A 184 8.99 -2.17 6.46
C HIS A 184 10.51 -2.29 6.57
N ILE A 185 11.06 -3.44 6.15
CA ILE A 185 12.50 -3.67 6.09
C ILE A 185 12.99 -3.63 4.65
N TYR A 186 14.02 -2.85 4.40
CA TYR A 186 14.70 -2.75 3.10
C TYR A 186 16.17 -3.15 3.23
N ARG A 187 16.68 -3.85 2.22
CA ARG A 187 18.10 -4.16 2.06
C ARG A 187 18.69 -3.24 0.99
N GLN A 188 19.61 -2.36 1.37
CA GLN A 188 20.23 -1.41 0.43
C GLN A 188 21.67 -1.10 0.85
N ASP A 189 22.62 -1.14 -0.09
CA ASP A 189 24.04 -0.77 0.10
C ASP A 189 24.73 -1.42 1.32
N GLY A 190 24.40 -2.68 1.60
CA GLY A 190 24.97 -3.39 2.74
C GLY A 190 24.32 -3.03 4.09
N TRP A 191 23.26 -2.22 4.12
CA TRP A 191 22.45 -1.91 5.30
C TRP A 191 21.06 -2.57 5.26
N TYR A 192 20.51 -2.83 6.44
CA TYR A 192 19.09 -3.09 6.67
C TYR A 192 18.47 -1.81 7.18
N TYR A 193 17.46 -1.30 6.50
CA TYR A 193 16.70 -0.13 6.92
C TYR A 193 15.35 -0.59 7.46
N ILE A 194 14.95 -0.11 8.63
CA ILE A 194 13.57 -0.20 9.11
C ILE A 194 12.91 1.17 8.93
N SER A 195 11.84 1.22 8.14
CA SER A 195 10.95 2.37 8.01
C SER A 195 9.69 2.06 8.80
N ALA A 196 9.23 2.95 9.68
CA ALA A 196 8.02 2.72 10.47
C ALA A 196 7.29 4.04 10.76
N ALA A 197 6.01 3.95 11.08
CA ALA A 197 5.19 5.10 11.45
C ALA A 197 5.14 5.28 12.98
N GLU A 198 5.03 6.53 13.42
CA GLU A 198 4.84 6.91 14.82
C GLU A 198 3.89 8.11 14.94
N GLY A 199 3.43 8.37 16.16
CA GLY A 199 2.57 9.52 16.48
C GLY A 199 1.07 9.22 16.37
N GLY A 200 0.71 7.96 16.10
CA GLY A 200 -0.66 7.51 15.80
C GLY A 200 -1.14 7.99 14.43
N THR A 201 -2.39 7.71 14.09
CA THR A 201 -2.95 7.91 12.73
C THR A 201 -3.64 9.27 12.52
N GLU A 202 -3.41 10.25 13.40
CA GLU A 202 -4.08 11.57 13.42
C GLU A 202 -3.09 12.68 13.03
N THR A 203 -3.34 13.93 13.40
CA THR A 203 -2.46 15.08 13.07
C THR A 203 -1.04 14.97 13.63
N GLY A 204 -0.81 14.02 14.54
CA GLY A 204 0.50 13.68 15.08
C GLY A 204 1.32 12.69 14.24
N HIS A 205 0.79 12.16 13.13
CA HIS A 205 1.39 11.07 12.34
C HIS A 205 2.67 11.50 11.60
N TYR A 206 3.68 10.63 11.60
CA TYR A 206 4.91 10.79 10.84
C TYR A 206 5.59 9.45 10.57
N GLN A 207 6.44 9.39 9.53
CA GLN A 207 7.31 8.26 9.22
C GLN A 207 8.71 8.50 9.79
N VAL A 208 9.30 7.47 10.36
CA VAL A 208 10.69 7.41 10.83
C VAL A 208 11.45 6.29 10.17
N MET A 209 12.79 6.40 10.19
CA MET A 209 13.67 5.37 9.67
C MET A 209 14.89 5.18 10.57
N ALA A 210 15.40 3.95 10.62
CA ALA A 210 16.69 3.59 11.20
C ALA A 210 17.39 2.54 10.34
N ARG A 211 18.69 2.33 10.52
CA ARG A 211 19.44 1.30 9.79
C ARG A 211 20.45 0.56 10.64
N SER A 212 20.78 -0.66 10.24
CA SER A 212 21.82 -1.48 10.87
C SER A 212 22.57 -2.30 9.82
N SER A 213 23.81 -2.68 10.12
CA SER A 213 24.57 -3.62 9.29
C SER A 213 24.18 -5.09 9.57
N SER A 214 23.31 -5.32 10.55
CA SER A 214 22.76 -6.63 10.91
C SER A 214 21.24 -6.55 10.97
N LEU A 215 20.53 -7.54 10.43
CA LEU A 215 19.06 -7.58 10.41
C LEU A 215 18.45 -7.41 11.82
N THR A 216 19.10 -7.98 12.84
CA THR A 216 18.66 -7.92 14.24
C THR A 216 19.23 -6.75 15.02
N GLY A 217 19.87 -5.79 14.34
CA GLY A 217 20.39 -4.57 14.95
C GLY A 217 21.79 -4.71 15.57
N PRO A 218 22.20 -3.71 16.38
CA PRO A 218 21.41 -2.55 16.80
C PRO A 218 21.15 -1.56 15.64
N TYR A 219 19.99 -0.92 15.65
CA TYR A 219 19.59 0.08 14.66
C TYR A 219 19.99 1.51 15.09
N GLU A 220 20.66 2.22 14.19
CA GLU A 220 20.97 3.65 14.32
C GLU A 220 19.85 4.48 13.66
N PRO A 221 19.23 5.45 14.35
CA PRO A 221 18.18 6.27 13.78
C PRO A 221 18.71 7.21 12.70
N CYS A 222 17.90 7.44 11.67
CA CYS A 222 18.17 8.48 10.67
C CYS A 222 18.32 9.84 11.37
N PRO A 223 19.42 10.60 11.12
CA PRO A 223 19.70 11.85 11.84
C PRO A 223 18.72 12.98 11.52
N TYR A 224 17.90 12.84 10.47
CA TYR A 224 16.90 13.80 10.07
C TYR A 224 15.46 13.27 10.20
N ASN A 225 15.25 12.25 11.03
CA ASN A 225 13.89 11.86 11.42
C ASN A 225 13.07 13.08 11.94
N PRO A 226 11.76 13.15 11.64
CA PRO A 226 11.00 12.22 10.80
C PRO A 226 11.35 12.34 9.31
N VAL A 227 11.41 11.21 8.60
CA VAL A 227 11.72 11.18 7.16
C VAL A 227 10.55 11.61 6.28
N LEU A 228 9.31 11.54 6.79
CA LEU A 228 8.12 12.04 6.10
C LEU A 228 7.08 12.51 7.12
N THR A 229 6.61 13.75 7.00
CA THR A 229 5.47 14.25 7.78
C THR A 229 4.93 15.56 7.20
N ASN A 230 3.66 15.85 7.47
CA ASN A 230 3.09 17.20 7.35
C ASN A 230 2.60 17.72 8.71
N LYS A 231 2.93 17.04 9.82
CA LYS A 231 2.64 17.49 11.18
C LYS A 231 3.16 18.92 11.39
N ASP A 232 2.39 19.72 12.13
CA ASP A 232 2.71 21.12 12.46
C ASP A 232 2.83 22.05 11.23
N THR A 233 2.21 21.69 10.09
CA THR A 233 2.09 22.53 8.88
C THR A 233 0.64 22.89 8.56
N ASP A 234 0.42 23.78 7.59
CA ASP A 234 -0.90 24.13 7.03
C ASP A 234 -1.17 23.46 5.66
N GLU A 235 -0.39 22.43 5.30
CA GLU A 235 -0.52 21.72 4.04
C GLU A 235 -1.86 21.00 3.91
N TYR A 236 -2.44 20.99 2.70
CA TYR A 236 -3.78 20.45 2.46
C TYR A 236 -3.94 18.96 2.79
N PHE A 237 -2.86 18.19 2.64
CA PHE A 237 -2.80 16.79 3.04
C PHE A 237 -2.16 16.68 4.42
N GLN A 238 -2.86 16.08 5.37
CA GLN A 238 -2.39 15.87 6.74
C GLN A 238 -2.35 14.39 7.07
N THR A 239 -1.94 14.09 8.32
CA THR A 239 -1.89 12.73 8.88
C THR A 239 -1.02 11.77 8.06
N ILE A 240 0.05 12.30 7.44
CA ILE A 240 0.95 11.56 6.55
C ILE A 240 1.79 10.56 7.35
N GLY A 241 1.77 9.29 6.93
CA GLY A 241 2.59 8.23 7.50
C GLY A 241 2.19 6.87 6.94
N HIS A 242 2.59 5.80 7.62
CA HIS A 242 2.38 4.40 7.20
C HIS A 242 2.84 4.20 5.74
N ALA A 243 4.11 4.52 5.50
CA ALA A 243 4.67 4.63 4.16
C ALA A 243 5.44 3.39 3.70
N ASP A 244 5.22 2.97 2.46
CA ASP A 244 5.92 1.89 1.76
C ASP A 244 6.73 2.45 0.58
N LEU A 245 7.91 1.87 0.31
CA LEU A 245 8.84 2.33 -0.74
C LEU A 245 9.04 1.24 -1.79
N PHE A 246 9.09 1.61 -3.06
CA PHE A 246 9.32 0.69 -4.17
C PHE A 246 10.00 1.39 -5.35
N GLN A 247 10.60 0.60 -6.25
CA GLN A 247 11.21 1.10 -7.47
C GLN A 247 10.33 0.85 -8.69
N ASP A 248 10.45 1.69 -9.71
CA ASP A 248 9.90 1.44 -11.05
C ASP A 248 10.89 0.69 -11.98
N SER A 249 10.52 0.56 -13.25
CA SER A 249 11.36 -0.10 -14.28
C SER A 249 12.67 0.64 -14.59
N GLU A 250 12.76 1.92 -14.23
CA GLU A 250 13.94 2.77 -14.43
C GLU A 250 14.73 2.93 -13.12
N GLU A 251 14.47 2.09 -12.12
CA GLU A 251 15.08 2.10 -10.79
C GLU A 251 14.83 3.38 -9.98
N ASN A 252 13.87 4.22 -10.39
CA ASN A 252 13.50 5.39 -9.61
C ASN A 252 12.75 4.96 -8.37
N TRP A 253 13.12 5.50 -7.22
CA TRP A 253 12.42 5.25 -5.97
C TRP A 253 11.16 6.12 -5.86
N TRP A 254 10.07 5.45 -5.51
CA TRP A 254 8.78 6.03 -5.18
C TRP A 254 8.41 5.68 -3.75
N GLY A 255 7.67 6.56 -3.10
CA GLY A 255 7.04 6.28 -1.83
C GLY A 255 5.53 6.47 -1.95
N ILE A 256 4.81 5.60 -1.25
CA ILE A 256 3.37 5.67 -1.10
C ILE A 256 3.03 5.73 0.38
N ALA A 257 2.04 6.52 0.75
CA ALA A 257 1.64 6.70 2.14
C ALA A 257 0.14 6.94 2.24
N LEU A 258 -0.41 6.80 3.45
CA LEU A 258 -1.75 7.30 3.72
C LEU A 258 -1.72 8.80 4.03
N ALA A 259 -2.82 9.48 3.74
CA ALA A 259 -3.05 10.88 4.06
C ALA A 259 -4.53 11.15 4.27
N THR A 260 -4.88 12.26 4.91
CA THR A 260 -6.25 12.78 4.88
C THR A 260 -6.28 14.14 4.22
N ARG A 261 -7.35 14.41 3.45
CA ARG A 261 -7.74 15.79 3.11
C ARG A 261 -8.71 16.29 4.17
N SER A 262 -8.34 17.36 4.86
CA SER A 262 -9.21 17.99 5.85
C SER A 262 -9.71 19.35 5.40
N GLY A 263 -10.76 19.82 6.07
CA GLY A 263 -11.07 21.25 6.10
C GLY A 263 -10.03 22.03 6.90
N PRO A 264 -10.01 23.37 6.80
CA PRO A 264 -8.97 24.23 7.41
C PRO A 264 -8.90 24.14 8.95
N GLU A 265 -9.92 23.56 9.59
CA GLU A 265 -9.95 23.32 11.04
C GLU A 265 -9.36 21.97 11.47
N TRP A 266 -8.97 21.10 10.52
CA TRP A 266 -8.36 19.79 10.78
C TRP A 266 -9.20 18.86 11.69
N ARG A 267 -10.53 18.91 11.54
CA ARG A 267 -11.49 18.18 12.40
C ARG A 267 -12.32 17.13 11.68
N ILE A 268 -12.47 17.24 10.36
CA ILE A 268 -13.40 16.43 9.59
C ILE A 268 -12.69 15.94 8.33
N TYR A 269 -12.66 14.62 8.16
CA TYR A 269 -11.97 13.92 7.08
C TYR A 269 -12.99 13.02 6.35
N PRO A 270 -13.90 13.60 5.56
CA PRO A 270 -15.08 12.87 5.08
C PRO A 270 -14.76 11.74 4.08
N MET A 271 -13.54 11.75 3.54
CA MET A 271 -13.06 10.75 2.58
C MET A 271 -12.40 9.54 3.25
N GLY A 272 -12.15 9.59 4.56
CA GLY A 272 -11.23 8.68 5.24
C GLY A 272 -9.77 8.99 4.89
N ARG A 273 -8.86 8.06 5.23
CA ARG A 273 -7.46 8.11 4.79
C ARG A 273 -7.37 7.61 3.35
N GLU A 274 -6.70 8.36 2.51
CA GLU A 274 -6.52 8.20 1.06
C GLU A 274 -5.05 7.92 0.76
N THR A 275 -4.74 7.38 -0.42
CA THR A 275 -3.37 7.03 -0.79
C THR A 275 -2.69 8.15 -1.58
N VAL A 276 -1.50 8.55 -1.13
CA VAL A 276 -0.67 9.59 -1.77
C VAL A 276 0.65 9.01 -2.26
N LEU A 277 1.15 9.53 -3.38
CA LEU A 277 2.43 9.17 -4.01
C LEU A 277 3.41 10.33 -3.93
N TYR A 278 4.69 10.03 -3.74
CA TYR A 278 5.77 11.02 -3.77
C TYR A 278 7.08 10.39 -4.28
N PRO A 279 7.93 11.16 -4.98
CA PRO A 279 9.23 10.67 -5.40
C PRO A 279 10.18 10.58 -4.19
N VAL A 280 11.11 9.63 -4.25
CA VAL A 280 12.15 9.43 -3.25
C VAL A 280 13.51 9.44 -3.94
N THR A 281 14.47 10.14 -3.35
CA THR A 281 15.87 10.08 -3.79
C THR A 281 16.65 9.23 -2.80
N TRP A 282 17.09 8.05 -3.22
CA TRP A 282 17.94 7.17 -2.41
C TRP A 282 19.25 6.91 -3.14
N ARG A 283 20.28 7.69 -2.78
CA ARG A 283 21.61 7.56 -3.38
C ARG A 283 22.44 6.55 -2.62
N GLU A 284 23.38 5.93 -3.33
CA GLU A 284 24.29 4.95 -2.76
C GLU A 284 24.99 5.48 -1.51
N GLY A 285 24.86 4.74 -0.39
CA GLY A 285 25.47 5.06 0.89
C GLY A 285 24.81 6.20 1.68
N GLU A 286 23.83 6.88 1.09
CA GLU A 286 23.05 7.93 1.75
C GLU A 286 21.81 7.35 2.46
N TRP A 287 21.15 8.20 3.23
CA TRP A 287 19.80 7.93 3.71
C TRP A 287 18.80 8.42 2.63
N PRO A 288 17.61 7.81 2.50
CA PRO A 288 16.64 8.25 1.52
C PRO A 288 16.06 9.62 1.88
N LEU A 289 15.90 10.47 0.87
CA LEU A 289 15.20 11.74 0.95
C LEU A 289 13.80 11.56 0.34
N LEU A 290 12.78 11.58 1.19
CA LEU A 290 11.38 11.47 0.79
C LEU A 290 10.84 12.88 0.56
N GLU A 291 10.30 13.16 -0.63
CA GLU A 291 9.71 14.47 -0.90
C GLU A 291 8.45 14.70 -0.06
N PRO A 292 8.28 15.88 0.57
CA PRO A 292 7.08 16.20 1.34
C PRO A 292 5.82 16.07 0.48
N VAL A 293 4.78 15.42 1.02
CA VAL A 293 3.52 15.20 0.28
C VAL A 293 2.79 16.51 0.06
N ARG A 294 2.48 16.80 -1.21
CA ARG A 294 1.69 17.95 -1.67
C ARG A 294 0.58 17.51 -2.61
N GLY A 295 -0.38 18.41 -2.85
CA GLY A 295 -1.45 18.16 -3.81
C GLY A 295 -0.99 18.16 -5.26
N LYS A 296 0.00 18.99 -5.60
CA LYS A 296 0.70 18.96 -6.89
C LYS A 296 2.14 18.55 -6.62
N MET A 297 2.54 17.41 -7.15
CA MET A 297 3.90 16.88 -7.00
C MET A 297 4.71 17.14 -8.27
N SER A 298 6.03 17.19 -8.13
CA SER A 298 6.97 17.19 -9.25
C SER A 298 8.16 16.32 -8.88
N GLY A 299 8.63 15.51 -9.82
CA GLY A 299 9.65 14.50 -9.57
C GLY A 299 9.94 13.71 -10.83
N TRP A 300 10.29 12.43 -10.68
CA TRP A 300 10.60 11.50 -11.76
C TRP A 300 9.60 11.54 -12.93
N GLN A 301 10.06 11.15 -14.11
CA GLN A 301 9.19 11.01 -15.27
C GLN A 301 8.13 9.92 -14.98
N MET A 302 6.84 10.27 -15.01
CA MET A 302 5.78 9.26 -14.91
C MET A 302 5.84 8.32 -16.13
N PRO A 303 5.53 7.03 -15.95
CA PRO A 303 5.33 6.14 -17.08
C PRO A 303 4.21 6.66 -18.00
N PRO A 304 4.21 6.29 -19.29
CA PRO A 304 3.15 6.67 -20.22
C PRO A 304 1.77 6.26 -19.70
N ALA A 305 0.79 7.17 -19.80
CA ALA A 305 -0.55 6.90 -19.34
C ALA A 305 -1.13 5.64 -20.02
N SER A 306 -1.64 4.71 -19.21
CA SER A 306 -2.15 3.43 -19.71
C SER A 306 -3.37 2.98 -18.92
N ARG A 307 -4.28 2.32 -19.65
CA ARG A 307 -5.46 1.63 -19.10
C ARG A 307 -5.58 0.22 -19.69
N ASP A 308 -4.49 -0.29 -20.24
CA ASP A 308 -4.41 -1.61 -20.86
C ASP A 308 -3.98 -2.65 -19.83
N LEU A 309 -4.95 -3.05 -19.00
CA LEU A 309 -4.78 -4.07 -17.97
C LEU A 309 -5.85 -5.14 -18.11
N PRO A 310 -5.58 -6.41 -17.79
CA PRO A 310 -6.60 -7.46 -17.72
C PRO A 310 -7.72 -7.15 -16.72
N GLY A 311 -8.78 -7.95 -16.76
CA GLY A 311 -9.88 -7.89 -15.79
C GLY A 311 -10.93 -6.81 -16.07
N ASP A 312 -12.07 -6.96 -15.38
CA ASP A 312 -13.32 -6.21 -15.57
C ASP A 312 -13.62 -5.20 -14.46
N GLY A 313 -12.72 -5.05 -13.49
CA GLY A 313 -12.88 -4.06 -12.42
C GLY A 313 -12.71 -2.63 -12.91
N PRO A 314 -13.32 -1.66 -12.21
CA PRO A 314 -13.25 -0.26 -12.60
C PRO A 314 -11.88 0.34 -12.28
N PHE A 315 -11.51 1.38 -13.01
CA PHE A 315 -10.45 2.27 -12.62
C PHE A 315 -10.93 3.25 -11.53
N ASN A 316 -9.99 3.72 -10.71
CA ASN A 316 -10.20 4.75 -9.67
C ASN A 316 -10.92 6.02 -10.20
N SER A 317 -10.74 6.34 -11.48
CA SER A 317 -11.35 7.49 -12.16
C SER A 317 -12.67 7.21 -12.88
N ASP A 318 -13.12 5.95 -12.95
CA ASP A 318 -14.35 5.60 -13.66
C ASP A 318 -15.61 6.09 -12.94
N PRO A 319 -16.67 6.47 -13.66
CA PRO A 319 -17.93 6.84 -13.04
C PRO A 319 -18.62 5.62 -12.42
N ASP A 320 -19.21 5.79 -11.24
CA ASP A 320 -20.10 4.77 -10.66
C ASP A 320 -21.52 4.98 -11.17
N ALA A 321 -21.79 4.49 -12.38
CA ALA A 321 -23.10 4.55 -13.00
C ALA A 321 -23.48 3.15 -13.50
N TYR A 322 -24.45 2.52 -12.82
CA TYR A 322 -24.83 1.13 -13.08
C TYR A 322 -26.28 1.03 -13.52
N ASP A 323 -26.50 0.34 -14.63
CA ASP A 323 -27.79 -0.28 -14.96
C ASP A 323 -27.72 -1.76 -14.58
N PHE A 324 -28.16 -2.09 -13.37
CA PHE A 324 -28.12 -3.45 -12.86
C PHE A 324 -28.95 -4.44 -13.68
N THR A 325 -29.88 -4.00 -14.54
CA THR A 325 -30.61 -4.91 -15.43
C THR A 325 -29.73 -5.47 -16.55
N THR A 326 -28.63 -4.78 -16.86
CA THR A 326 -27.67 -5.16 -17.90
C THR A 326 -26.47 -5.96 -17.37
N LEU A 327 -26.33 -6.06 -16.05
CA LEU A 327 -25.19 -6.71 -15.41
C LEU A 327 -25.50 -8.18 -15.10
N SER A 328 -24.46 -9.02 -15.13
CA SER A 328 -24.52 -10.42 -14.68
C SER A 328 -24.07 -10.60 -13.22
N SER A 329 -23.39 -9.60 -12.66
CA SER A 329 -22.81 -9.62 -11.31
C SER A 329 -22.82 -8.23 -10.69
N ILE A 330 -22.68 -8.16 -9.38
CA ILE A 330 -22.50 -6.90 -8.65
C ILE A 330 -21.09 -6.35 -8.98
N PRO A 331 -20.94 -5.06 -9.36
CA PRO A 331 -19.65 -4.44 -9.62
C PRO A 331 -18.69 -4.58 -8.42
N ARG A 332 -17.42 -4.91 -8.70
CA ARG A 332 -16.42 -5.25 -7.67
C ARG A 332 -16.20 -4.12 -6.64
N ASN A 333 -16.27 -2.88 -7.07
CA ASN A 333 -16.07 -1.73 -6.17
C ASN A 333 -17.23 -1.48 -5.19
N LEU A 334 -18.35 -2.20 -5.31
CA LEU A 334 -19.40 -2.20 -4.30
C LEU A 334 -19.04 -3.20 -3.19
N ILE A 335 -19.14 -2.75 -1.95
CA ILE A 335 -18.69 -3.47 -0.76
C ILE A 335 -19.82 -3.64 0.25
N HIS A 336 -19.77 -4.73 1.00
CA HIS A 336 -20.69 -5.06 2.06
C HIS A 336 -20.12 -4.66 3.42
N TRP A 337 -21.01 -4.44 4.38
CA TRP A 337 -20.64 -4.34 5.79
C TRP A 337 -20.58 -5.76 6.37
N ARG A 338 -19.36 -6.28 6.54
CA ARG A 338 -19.04 -7.69 6.83
C ARG A 338 -19.53 -8.64 5.73
N VAL A 339 -19.32 -9.94 5.92
CA VAL A 339 -19.77 -10.97 4.99
C VAL A 339 -21.32 -10.97 4.93
N PRO A 340 -21.93 -10.76 3.75
CA PRO A 340 -23.39 -10.76 3.63
C PRO A 340 -23.95 -12.18 3.75
N ALA A 341 -25.18 -12.30 4.26
CA ALA A 341 -25.90 -13.57 4.20
C ALA A 341 -26.11 -14.01 2.74
N GLU A 342 -26.01 -15.32 2.50
CA GLU A 342 -26.21 -15.88 1.16
C GLU A 342 -27.57 -15.47 0.58
N GLY A 343 -27.58 -14.96 -0.65
CA GLY A 343 -28.79 -14.49 -1.32
C GLY A 343 -29.35 -13.15 -0.83
N ALA A 344 -28.71 -12.47 0.13
CA ALA A 344 -29.13 -11.14 0.60
C ALA A 344 -29.08 -10.08 -0.52
N PHE A 345 -28.14 -10.23 -1.45
CA PHE A 345 -27.98 -9.39 -2.63
C PHE A 345 -27.89 -10.27 -3.88
N SER A 346 -28.61 -9.90 -4.93
CA SER A 346 -28.58 -10.60 -6.22
C SER A 346 -28.93 -9.67 -7.37
N ILE A 347 -28.50 -10.01 -8.58
CA ILE A 347 -28.93 -9.33 -9.80
C ILE A 347 -30.09 -10.09 -10.45
N ASP A 348 -31.15 -9.37 -10.77
CA ASP A 348 -32.29 -9.84 -11.57
C ASP A 348 -32.27 -9.07 -12.89
N SER A 349 -32.09 -9.76 -14.01
CA SER A 349 -31.96 -9.12 -15.33
C SER A 349 -33.21 -8.34 -15.78
N SER A 350 -34.35 -8.54 -15.13
CA SER A 350 -35.58 -7.80 -15.40
C SER A 350 -35.88 -6.68 -14.41
N ARG A 351 -35.26 -6.72 -13.21
CA ARG A 351 -35.58 -5.81 -12.08
C ARG A 351 -34.36 -5.09 -11.48
N GLY A 352 -33.15 -5.42 -11.92
CA GLY A 352 -31.90 -4.86 -11.43
C GLY A 352 -31.43 -5.49 -10.12
N LEU A 353 -30.92 -4.68 -9.20
CA LEU A 353 -30.40 -5.14 -7.92
C LEU A 353 -31.55 -5.52 -6.97
N ARG A 354 -31.60 -6.79 -6.56
CA ARG A 354 -32.51 -7.28 -5.53
C ARG A 354 -31.81 -7.33 -4.19
N ILE A 355 -32.45 -6.74 -3.17
CA ILE A 355 -31.99 -6.74 -1.78
C ILE A 355 -33.06 -7.43 -0.92
N VAL A 356 -32.68 -8.43 -0.13
CA VAL A 356 -33.57 -9.11 0.81
C VAL A 356 -33.52 -8.38 2.16
N PRO A 357 -34.65 -7.83 2.66
CA PRO A 357 -34.67 -7.16 3.96
C PRO A 357 -34.29 -8.11 5.09
N SER A 358 -33.49 -7.61 6.04
CA SER A 358 -33.15 -8.31 7.28
C SER A 358 -33.80 -7.61 8.49
N ARG A 359 -33.98 -8.35 9.58
CA ARG A 359 -34.36 -7.76 10.89
C ARG A 359 -33.24 -6.96 11.51
N ALA A 360 -32.04 -7.17 11.00
CA ALA A 360 -30.83 -6.64 11.54
C ALA A 360 -30.53 -5.25 10.91
N ASN A 361 -29.99 -4.32 11.70
CA ASN A 361 -29.89 -2.90 11.33
C ASN A 361 -28.47 -2.33 11.58
N LEU A 362 -28.27 -1.06 11.21
CA LEU A 362 -26.98 -0.36 11.35
C LEU A 362 -26.54 -0.10 12.80
N THR A 363 -27.39 -0.36 13.80
CA THR A 363 -27.11 -0.16 15.23
C THR A 363 -26.82 -1.47 15.97
N GLY A 364 -26.75 -2.61 15.28
CA GLY A 364 -26.48 -3.91 15.89
C GLY A 364 -25.07 -3.99 16.49
N ASP A 365 -24.98 -4.57 17.69
CA ASP A 365 -23.77 -4.69 18.51
C ASP A 365 -23.40 -6.15 18.84
N ASN A 366 -24.01 -7.14 18.16
CA ASN A 366 -23.85 -8.56 18.48
C ASN A 366 -23.72 -9.44 17.22
N VAL A 367 -22.68 -10.28 17.21
CA VAL A 367 -22.26 -11.17 16.12
C VAL A 367 -23.40 -12.02 15.53
N ASP A 368 -24.37 -12.44 16.36
CA ASP A 368 -25.50 -13.30 15.96
C ASP A 368 -26.76 -12.55 15.46
N LEU A 369 -26.86 -11.24 15.69
CA LEU A 369 -28.02 -10.40 15.35
C LEU A 369 -27.66 -9.19 14.47
N ASP A 370 -26.44 -9.14 13.95
CA ASP A 370 -25.90 -8.00 13.23
C ASP A 370 -26.56 -7.76 11.87
N GLY A 371 -26.84 -6.48 11.58
CA GLY A 371 -27.37 -5.95 10.33
C GLY A 371 -26.41 -6.06 9.16
N ARG A 372 -26.06 -7.29 8.76
CA ARG A 372 -25.05 -7.59 7.73
C ARG A 372 -25.66 -7.70 6.34
N SER A 373 -26.48 -6.72 5.97
CA SER A 373 -27.10 -6.64 4.64
C SER A 373 -27.16 -5.19 4.15
N GLY A 374 -26.03 -4.48 4.22
CA GLY A 374 -25.83 -3.21 3.52
C GLY A 374 -24.90 -3.40 2.33
N LEU A 375 -25.28 -2.88 1.16
CA LEU A 375 -24.36 -2.65 0.03
C LEU A 375 -23.96 -1.19 0.08
N SER A 376 -22.67 -0.94 0.01
CA SER A 376 -22.05 0.37 0.17
C SER A 376 -20.93 0.53 -0.84
N GLN A 377 -20.34 1.71 -0.89
CA GLN A 377 -19.24 2.01 -1.78
C GLN A 377 -18.32 3.03 -1.11
N ARG A 378 -17.02 2.96 -1.40
CA ARG A 378 -16.07 4.02 -1.04
C ARG A 378 -16.51 5.34 -1.70
N LEU A 379 -16.46 6.44 -0.94
CA LEU A 379 -16.71 7.79 -1.45
C LEU A 379 -15.50 8.25 -2.28
N TYR A 380 -15.75 8.90 -3.42
CA TYR A 380 -14.72 9.50 -4.28
C TYR A 380 -15.01 11.00 -4.49
N PRO A 381 -14.02 11.89 -4.40
CA PRO A 381 -14.22 13.35 -4.39
C PRO A 381 -14.68 13.92 -5.74
N ASN A 382 -14.41 13.22 -6.84
CA ASN A 382 -14.69 13.69 -8.20
C ASN A 382 -15.98 13.10 -8.80
N LYS A 383 -16.74 12.33 -8.02
CA LYS A 383 -17.97 11.70 -8.51
C LYS A 383 -19.17 12.54 -8.04
N GLN A 384 -19.91 13.13 -8.98
CA GLN A 384 -21.25 13.65 -8.66
C GLN A 384 -22.14 12.48 -8.29
N ILE A 385 -22.41 12.33 -7.00
CA ILE A 385 -23.26 11.27 -6.49
C ILE A 385 -24.72 11.65 -6.75
N LYS A 386 -25.34 11.04 -7.76
CA LYS A 386 -26.79 11.01 -7.93
C LYS A 386 -27.25 9.57 -7.71
N TYR A 387 -27.84 9.29 -6.55
CA TYR A 387 -28.57 8.04 -6.34
C TYR A 387 -30.00 8.22 -6.81
N GLU A 388 -30.38 7.54 -7.89
CA GLU A 388 -31.79 7.37 -8.27
C GLU A 388 -32.16 5.90 -8.05
N VAL A 389 -32.81 5.60 -6.92
CA VAL A 389 -33.39 4.27 -6.68
C VAL A 389 -34.83 4.34 -7.15
N ARG A 390 -35.12 3.74 -8.31
CA ARG A 390 -36.49 3.50 -8.75
C ARG A 390 -36.98 2.21 -8.09
N ILE A 391 -37.91 2.33 -7.14
CA ILE A 391 -38.57 1.20 -6.47
C ILE A 391 -39.74 0.73 -7.32
#